data_AF-A0A257L083-F1
#
_entry.id   AF-A0A257L083-F1
#
_cell.length_a   1.000
_cell.length_b   1.000
_cell.length_c   1.000
_cell.angle_alpha   90.00
_cell.angle_beta   90.00
_cell.angle_gamma   90.00
#
_symmetry.space_group_name_H-M   'P 1'
#
loop_
_entity.id
_entity.type
_entity.pdbx_description
1 polymer ?
#
loop_
_entity_poly.entity_id
_entity_poly.type
_entity_poly.pdbx_seq_one_letter_code
_entity_poly.pdbx_strand_id
1 'polypeptide(L)'
;AGQDYEAWCEWDIDLWFVEGLPGPQVLAWRHLLSADALAAPTTRGESTLQGAILASRKGQADLSAVLGERVRQGVEELITASHSAIEQAQQAGTAPAFADLYVAGSRIVMRCIITLFAEARNLLPVDNPIYQRAYSLEGLRQSLERRAGGRGNDRLSQGRSAWPRLMALFGLIYHGSSHEALPVPQYSGGMFEPGDSQSPNGISRALALLESPGNAINDRQVQHMLRLLTRTKMRVRQGRKNTLVDAPVDFSALSSEYIGILYEGLLDFELKQAAEDDPVVFLAVGNEPALTLSQLEGMNDAVIKQLFEALKKKDKPDAGEDDAGGDEPEEAEAPEDQTDADSTDEALEGDAEPEADVAEPEEELALSADHLARAQAWLEKAAVLAGLVKKPRGRKPAGSADDAEALAKAAKQLCARLVAPGQFFLVRWGGTRKGAGTFYTRPQLAAPTVRRTLQPLAYAAVRTEVDARTGLETVVEWVPKRPEAILALKVCDCAMGSGSFLAGALRYLTDALVASLFHHKLIERTEDGGVPRMADGQISELLSDELLKLNPAHEG
;
A
#
# COMPACT_ATOMS: atom_id res chain seq x y z
N ALA A 1 -23.10 -15.80 1.73
CA ALA A 1 -21.81 -16.51 1.76
C ALA A 1 -20.78 -15.59 2.43
N GLY A 2 -19.52 -15.98 2.64
CA GLY A 2 -18.47 -15.05 3.10
C GLY A 2 -17.84 -14.30 1.93
N GLN A 3 -17.02 -13.27 2.21
CA GLN A 3 -16.28 -12.49 1.20
C GLN A 3 -15.41 -13.36 0.25
N ASP A 4 -15.06 -14.58 0.64
CA ASP A 4 -14.30 -15.52 -0.21
C ASP A 4 -15.08 -15.98 -1.46
N TYR A 5 -16.41 -15.90 -1.43
CA TYR A 5 -17.32 -16.34 -2.49
C TYR A 5 -17.92 -15.18 -3.29
N GLU A 6 -17.54 -13.94 -2.99
CA GLU A 6 -18.06 -12.76 -3.67
C GLU A 6 -16.96 -12.17 -4.56
N ALA A 7 -17.28 -12.01 -5.84
CA ALA A 7 -16.50 -11.26 -6.81
C ALA A 7 -17.47 -10.32 -7.52
N TRP A 8 -17.06 -9.08 -7.71
CA TRP A 8 -17.85 -8.07 -8.40
C TRP A 8 -17.05 -7.53 -9.57
N CYS A 9 -17.78 -7.00 -10.54
CA CYS A 9 -17.25 -6.35 -11.72
C CYS A 9 -18.11 -5.12 -11.96
N GLU A 10 -17.44 -4.03 -12.32
CA GLU A 10 -18.07 -2.75 -12.61
C GLU A 10 -17.83 -2.40 -14.08
N TRP A 11 -18.80 -1.71 -14.66
CA TRP A 11 -18.83 -1.32 -16.06
C TRP A 11 -19.38 0.09 -16.13
N ASP A 12 -18.89 0.83 -17.12
CA ASP A 12 -19.42 2.14 -17.43
C ASP A 12 -20.51 1.99 -18.48
N ILE A 13 -21.76 2.26 -18.10
CA ILE A 13 -22.93 2.14 -18.96
C ILE A 13 -22.81 3.06 -20.18
N ASP A 14 -22.11 4.19 -20.06
CA ASP A 14 -21.93 5.14 -21.17
C ASP A 14 -21.06 4.53 -22.30
N LEU A 15 -20.27 3.50 -21.98
CA LEU A 15 -19.42 2.78 -22.93
C LEU A 15 -20.07 1.51 -23.49
N TRP A 16 -21.35 1.25 -23.16
CA TRP A 16 -22.04 0.04 -23.60
C TRP A 16 -22.41 0.06 -25.08
N PHE A 17 -22.65 1.24 -25.64
CA PHE A 17 -23.02 1.39 -27.05
C PHE A 17 -22.11 2.40 -27.73
N VAL A 18 -21.49 1.97 -28.82
CA VAL A 18 -20.73 2.84 -29.71
C VAL A 18 -21.45 2.83 -31.04
N GLU A 19 -21.95 4.01 -31.46
CA GLU A 19 -22.67 4.18 -32.73
C GLU A 19 -23.87 3.24 -32.91
N GLY A 20 -24.58 2.92 -31.81
CA GLY A 20 -25.75 2.05 -31.83
C GLY A 20 -25.45 0.55 -31.89
N LEU A 21 -24.17 0.16 -31.82
CA LEU A 21 -23.74 -1.24 -31.70
C LEU A 21 -23.21 -1.52 -30.29
N PRO A 22 -23.25 -2.79 -29.82
CA PRO A 22 -22.61 -3.18 -28.57
C PRO A 22 -21.13 -2.80 -28.58
N GLY A 23 -20.74 -1.95 -27.65
CA GLY A 23 -19.36 -1.54 -27.43
C GLY A 23 -18.50 -2.68 -26.86
N PRO A 24 -17.18 -2.48 -26.78
CA PRO A 24 -16.23 -3.49 -26.29
C PRO A 24 -16.58 -4.02 -24.89
N GLN A 25 -17.11 -3.17 -23.99
CA GLN A 25 -17.50 -3.60 -22.64
C GLN A 25 -18.65 -4.61 -22.67
N VAL A 26 -19.66 -4.40 -23.52
CA VAL A 26 -20.79 -5.34 -23.64
C VAL A 26 -20.36 -6.65 -24.26
N LEU A 27 -19.43 -6.62 -25.23
CA LEU A 27 -18.87 -7.84 -25.80
C LEU A 27 -18.07 -8.62 -24.74
N ALA A 28 -17.22 -7.95 -23.97
CA ALA A 28 -16.48 -8.56 -22.88
C ALA A 28 -17.43 -9.15 -21.82
N TRP A 29 -18.48 -8.44 -21.44
CA TRP A 29 -19.52 -8.91 -20.51
C TRP A 29 -20.21 -10.17 -21.01
N ARG A 30 -20.62 -10.20 -22.28
CA ARG A 30 -21.25 -11.38 -22.90
C ARG A 30 -20.32 -12.58 -22.96
N HIS A 31 -19.03 -12.37 -23.20
CA HIS A 31 -18.03 -13.44 -23.13
C HIS A 31 -17.87 -13.97 -21.71
N LEU A 32 -17.83 -13.06 -20.73
CA LEU A 32 -17.65 -13.40 -19.32
C LEU A 32 -18.83 -14.19 -18.75
N LEU A 33 -20.06 -13.92 -19.22
CA LEU A 33 -21.28 -14.64 -18.85
C LEU A 33 -21.63 -15.81 -19.78
N SER A 34 -20.75 -16.16 -20.72
CA SER A 34 -21.00 -17.31 -21.60
C SER A 34 -21.01 -18.62 -20.81
N ALA A 35 -21.77 -19.61 -21.30
CA ALA A 35 -21.83 -20.94 -20.69
C ALA A 35 -20.43 -21.57 -20.60
N ASP A 36 -19.59 -21.36 -21.60
CA ASP A 36 -18.19 -21.84 -21.64
C ASP A 36 -17.31 -21.15 -20.59
N ALA A 37 -17.60 -19.89 -20.25
CA ALA A 37 -16.86 -19.17 -19.22
C ALA A 37 -17.24 -19.59 -17.80
N LEU A 38 -18.51 -19.93 -17.60
CA LEU A 38 -19.09 -20.34 -16.32
C LEU A 38 -18.90 -21.84 -16.04
N ALA A 39 -18.93 -22.68 -17.06
CA ALA A 39 -18.79 -24.13 -16.92
C ALA A 39 -17.33 -24.51 -16.62
N ALA A 40 -17.16 -25.39 -15.63
CA ALA A 40 -15.90 -26.08 -15.41
C ALA A 40 -15.70 -27.13 -16.54
N PRO A 41 -14.60 -27.07 -17.32
CA PRO A 41 -14.40 -27.98 -18.44
C PRO A 41 -14.27 -29.48 -18.03
N THR A 42 -14.07 -29.78 -16.74
CA THR A 42 -14.06 -31.13 -16.15
C THR A 42 -14.37 -31.08 -14.64
N THR A 43 -14.74 -32.21 -14.02
CA THR A 43 -15.02 -32.34 -12.56
C THR A 43 -13.86 -31.98 -11.62
N ARG A 44 -12.65 -31.73 -12.16
CA ARG A 44 -11.45 -31.29 -11.42
C ARG A 44 -10.84 -29.97 -11.94
N GLY A 45 -11.39 -29.37 -13.00
CA GLY A 45 -10.85 -28.16 -13.61
C GLY A 45 -11.59 -26.89 -13.18
N GLU A 46 -10.87 -25.79 -12.96
CA GLU A 46 -11.47 -24.48 -12.71
C GLU A 46 -12.11 -23.91 -13.99
N SER A 47 -13.21 -23.16 -13.87
CA SER A 47 -13.78 -22.45 -15.03
C SER A 47 -12.89 -21.28 -15.45
N THR A 48 -13.02 -20.79 -16.69
CA THR A 48 -12.20 -19.66 -17.14
C THR A 48 -12.51 -18.38 -16.36
N LEU A 49 -13.77 -18.18 -15.92
CA LEU A 49 -14.13 -17.09 -15.02
C LEU A 49 -13.47 -17.25 -13.64
N GLN A 50 -13.49 -18.45 -13.07
CA GLN A 50 -12.83 -18.71 -11.78
C GLN A 50 -11.32 -18.48 -11.87
N GLY A 51 -10.68 -18.96 -12.95
CA GLY A 51 -9.27 -18.70 -13.22
C GLY A 51 -8.97 -17.20 -13.38
N ALA A 52 -9.85 -16.43 -14.03
CA ALA A 52 -9.71 -14.98 -14.15
C ALA A 52 -9.86 -14.26 -12.79
N ILE A 53 -10.79 -14.70 -11.93
CA ILE A 53 -10.95 -14.18 -10.57
C ILE A 53 -9.70 -14.47 -9.74
N LEU A 54 -9.17 -15.68 -9.79
CA LEU A 54 -7.93 -16.05 -9.08
C LEU A 54 -6.72 -15.28 -9.61
N ALA A 55 -6.62 -15.10 -10.92
CA ALA A 55 -5.59 -14.27 -11.54
C ALA A 55 -5.71 -12.80 -11.13
N SER A 56 -6.93 -12.26 -11.05
CA SER A 56 -7.19 -10.90 -10.56
C SER A 56 -6.78 -10.74 -9.10
N ARG A 57 -7.14 -11.70 -8.23
CA ARG A 57 -6.75 -11.73 -6.82
C ARG A 57 -5.22 -11.82 -6.66
N LYS A 58 -4.56 -12.66 -7.47
CA LYS A 58 -3.09 -12.72 -7.52
C LYS A 58 -2.49 -11.38 -7.94
N GLY A 59 -3.04 -10.75 -8.98
CA GLY A 59 -2.64 -9.42 -9.42
C GLY A 59 -2.82 -8.34 -8.35
N GLN A 60 -3.89 -8.39 -7.55
CA GLN A 60 -4.08 -7.49 -6.41
C GLN A 60 -3.02 -7.69 -5.32
N ALA A 61 -2.63 -8.94 -5.04
CA ALA A 61 -1.56 -9.24 -4.09
C ALA A 61 -0.19 -8.73 -4.59
N ASP A 62 0.12 -8.93 -5.87
CA ASP A 62 1.34 -8.41 -6.50
C ASP A 62 1.35 -6.87 -6.49
N LEU A 63 0.21 -6.24 -6.81
CA LEU A 63 0.04 -4.79 -6.71
C LEU A 63 0.22 -4.30 -5.27
N SER A 64 -0.18 -5.08 -4.26
CA SER A 64 0.08 -4.82 -2.84
C SER A 64 1.54 -4.68 -2.52
N ALA A 65 2.34 -5.66 -2.95
CA ALA A 65 3.78 -5.65 -2.68
C ALA A 65 4.46 -4.46 -3.39
N VAL A 66 4.10 -4.22 -4.65
CA VAL A 66 4.66 -3.11 -5.43
C VAL A 66 4.28 -1.77 -4.82
N LEU A 67 3.01 -1.56 -4.46
CA LEU A 67 2.58 -0.29 -3.87
C LEU A 67 3.20 -0.08 -2.50
N GLY A 68 3.30 -1.12 -1.66
CA GLY A 68 3.98 -1.02 -0.36
C GLY A 68 5.40 -0.50 -0.49
N GLU A 69 6.17 -1.01 -1.45
CA GLU A 69 7.52 -0.54 -1.73
C GLU A 69 7.52 0.91 -2.25
N ARG A 70 6.57 1.31 -3.11
CA ARG A 70 6.47 2.71 -3.56
C ARG A 70 6.08 3.68 -2.45
N VAL A 71 5.21 3.26 -1.53
CA VAL A 71 4.84 4.04 -0.35
C VAL A 71 6.04 4.22 0.57
N ARG A 72 6.83 3.16 0.78
CA ARG A 72 8.10 3.23 1.52
C ARG A 72 9.07 4.23 0.88
N GLN A 73 9.24 4.16 -0.44
CA GLN A 73 10.06 5.12 -1.19
C GLN A 73 9.50 6.55 -1.05
N GLY A 74 8.19 6.73 -0.99
CA GLY A 74 7.56 8.03 -0.71
C GLY A 74 7.91 8.59 0.67
N VAL A 75 8.02 7.75 1.69
CA VAL A 75 8.47 8.17 3.03
C VAL A 75 9.95 8.56 3.01
N GLU A 76 10.78 7.79 2.31
CA GLU A 76 12.19 8.10 2.13
C GLU A 76 12.42 9.40 1.37
N GLU A 77 11.65 9.64 0.30
CA GLU A 77 11.65 10.90 -0.46
C GLU A 77 11.27 12.08 0.42
N LEU A 78 10.22 11.95 1.23
CA LEU A 78 9.79 13.00 2.15
C LEU A 78 10.90 13.38 3.16
N ILE A 79 11.54 12.38 3.77
CA ILE A 79 12.60 12.60 4.76
C ILE A 79 13.83 13.22 4.08
N THR A 80 14.19 12.74 2.89
CA THR A 80 15.27 13.29 2.08
C THR A 80 15.02 14.74 1.69
N ALA A 81 13.79 15.05 1.25
CA ALA A 81 13.38 16.41 0.94
C ALA A 81 13.40 17.33 2.16
N SER A 82 13.24 16.76 3.37
CA SER A 82 13.29 17.47 4.64
C SER A 82 14.69 17.55 5.25
N HIS A 83 15.74 17.12 4.53
CA HIS A 83 17.10 17.00 5.06
C HIS A 83 17.60 18.31 5.69
N SER A 84 17.44 19.44 5.00
CA SER A 84 17.88 20.75 5.50
C SER A 84 17.21 21.15 6.83
N ALA A 85 15.91 20.86 6.99
CA ALA A 85 15.19 21.14 8.23
C ALA A 85 15.66 20.21 9.37
N ILE A 86 15.93 18.95 9.06
CA ILE A 86 16.43 17.96 10.03
C ILE A 86 17.85 18.35 10.49
N GLU A 87 18.72 18.73 9.56
CA GLU A 87 20.10 19.15 9.86
C GLU A 87 20.11 20.42 10.73
N GLN A 88 19.28 21.41 10.41
CA GLN A 88 19.13 22.61 11.25
C GLN A 88 18.67 22.26 12.67
N ALA A 89 17.74 21.31 12.82
CA ALA A 89 17.31 20.83 14.13
C ALA A 89 18.42 20.05 14.87
N GLN A 90 19.26 19.30 14.14
CA GLN A 90 20.44 18.61 14.71
C GLN A 90 21.46 19.63 15.24
N GLN A 91 21.77 20.65 14.45
CA GLN A 91 22.66 21.74 14.85
C GLN A 91 22.13 22.53 16.05
N ALA A 92 20.81 22.70 16.15
CA ALA A 92 20.14 23.34 17.29
C ALA A 92 20.01 22.44 18.53
N GLY A 93 20.35 21.14 18.44
CA GLY A 93 20.19 20.19 19.53
C GLY A 93 18.72 19.84 19.85
N THR A 94 17.80 20.08 18.91
CA THR A 94 16.35 19.84 19.06
C THR A 94 15.84 18.70 18.16
N ALA A 95 16.72 18.05 17.40
CA ALA A 95 16.36 16.97 16.49
C ALA A 95 15.66 15.80 17.22
N PRO A 96 14.50 15.34 16.72
CA PRO A 96 13.88 14.10 17.18
C PRO A 96 14.75 12.87 16.87
N ALA A 97 14.47 11.75 17.53
CA ALA A 97 15.12 10.49 17.21
C ALA A 97 14.74 10.02 15.80
N PHE A 98 15.63 9.25 15.14
CA PHE A 98 15.36 8.73 13.79
C PHE A 98 14.12 7.83 13.73
N ALA A 99 13.84 7.06 14.78
CA ALA A 99 12.61 6.29 14.90
C ALA A 99 11.36 7.18 14.89
N ASP A 100 11.39 8.31 15.62
CA ASP A 100 10.28 9.27 15.66
C ASP A 100 10.11 9.98 14.31
N LEU A 101 11.20 10.38 13.66
CA LEU A 101 11.20 10.96 12.31
C LEU A 101 10.61 10.01 11.28
N TYR A 102 10.96 8.72 11.36
CA TYR A 102 10.42 7.72 10.45
C TYR A 102 8.91 7.55 10.62
N VAL A 103 8.45 7.44 11.87
CA VAL A 103 7.00 7.32 12.16
C VAL A 103 6.25 8.59 11.75
N ALA A 104 6.83 9.77 11.96
CA ALA A 104 6.24 11.04 11.53
C ALA A 104 6.14 11.15 10.00
N GLY A 105 7.22 10.82 9.28
CA GLY A 105 7.22 10.77 7.82
C GLY A 105 6.21 9.76 7.27
N SER A 106 6.13 8.58 7.90
CA SER A 106 5.14 7.55 7.57
C SER A 106 3.71 8.05 7.78
N ARG A 107 3.44 8.80 8.86
CA ARG A 107 2.13 9.42 9.10
C ARG A 107 1.75 10.41 8.01
N ILE A 108 2.67 11.29 7.60
CA ILE A 108 2.41 12.26 6.53
C ILE A 108 2.07 11.56 5.21
N VAL A 109 2.84 10.54 4.83
CA VAL A 109 2.55 9.78 3.60
C VAL A 109 1.22 9.04 3.69
N MET A 110 0.90 8.47 4.85
CA MET A 110 -0.39 7.83 5.08
C MET A 110 -1.55 8.84 5.05
N ARG A 111 -1.36 10.10 5.47
CA ARG A 111 -2.37 11.17 5.27
C ARG A 111 -2.62 11.43 3.79
N CYS A 112 -1.59 11.38 2.94
CA CYS A 112 -1.77 11.45 1.49
C CYS A 112 -2.64 10.29 0.98
N ILE A 113 -2.32 9.05 1.38
CA ILE A 113 -3.06 7.85 0.94
C ILE A 113 -4.51 7.88 1.40
N ILE A 114 -4.76 8.21 2.67
CA ILE A 114 -6.12 8.31 3.23
C ILE A 114 -6.89 9.42 2.55
N THR A 115 -6.25 10.56 2.26
CA THR A 115 -6.89 11.65 1.51
C THR A 115 -7.23 11.23 0.08
N LEU A 116 -6.34 10.55 -0.65
CA LEU A 116 -6.63 10.03 -2.00
C LEU A 116 -7.80 9.04 -1.98
N PHE A 117 -7.83 8.16 -0.97
CA PHE A 117 -8.96 7.24 -0.74
C PHE A 117 -10.27 7.98 -0.47
N ALA A 118 -10.22 9.03 0.36
CA ALA A 118 -11.38 9.83 0.72
C ALA A 118 -11.92 10.64 -0.47
N GLU A 119 -11.05 11.22 -1.29
CA GLU A 119 -11.42 11.90 -2.54
C GLU A 119 -12.04 10.92 -3.55
N ALA A 120 -11.45 9.73 -3.73
CA ALA A 120 -11.95 8.73 -4.67
C ALA A 120 -13.34 8.17 -4.32
N ARG A 121 -13.77 8.29 -3.06
CA ARG A 121 -15.09 7.86 -2.56
C ARG A 121 -16.04 9.02 -2.27
N ASN A 122 -15.71 10.24 -2.70
CA ASN A 122 -16.52 11.44 -2.45
C ASN A 122 -16.80 11.70 -0.96
N LEU A 123 -15.89 11.29 -0.06
CA LEU A 123 -15.95 11.61 1.38
C LEU A 123 -15.47 13.04 1.67
N LEU A 124 -14.78 13.64 0.71
CA LEU A 124 -14.37 15.05 0.73
C LEU A 124 -15.14 15.81 -0.36
N PRO A 125 -15.32 17.14 -0.24
CA PRO A 125 -16.15 17.91 -1.16
C PRO A 125 -15.42 18.16 -2.49
N VAL A 126 -15.13 17.09 -3.23
CA VAL A 126 -14.41 17.12 -4.51
C VAL A 126 -15.15 17.92 -5.60
N ASP A 127 -16.48 18.00 -5.50
CA ASP A 127 -17.34 18.79 -6.38
C ASP A 127 -17.29 20.30 -6.08
N ASN A 128 -16.77 20.70 -4.92
CA ASN A 128 -16.64 22.10 -4.56
C ASN A 128 -15.45 22.74 -5.30
N PRO A 129 -15.66 23.80 -6.12
CA PRO A 129 -14.57 24.41 -6.90
C PRO A 129 -13.43 25.00 -6.05
N ILE A 130 -13.73 25.48 -4.85
CA ILE A 130 -12.73 26.01 -3.92
C ILE A 130 -11.87 24.85 -3.41
N TYR A 131 -12.50 23.76 -2.98
CA TYR A 131 -11.79 22.56 -2.55
C TYR A 131 -10.91 22.02 -3.68
N GLN A 132 -11.47 21.78 -4.86
CA GLN A 132 -10.76 21.20 -6.00
C GLN A 132 -9.52 22.02 -6.39
N ARG A 133 -9.65 23.36 -6.40
CA ARG A 133 -8.56 24.25 -6.81
C ARG A 133 -7.50 24.44 -5.73
N ALA A 134 -7.90 24.61 -4.47
CA ALA A 134 -7.02 25.06 -3.40
C ALA A 134 -6.54 23.93 -2.47
N TYR A 135 -7.31 22.86 -2.30
CA TYR A 135 -7.04 21.81 -1.30
C TYR A 135 -6.87 20.44 -1.92
N SER A 136 -7.63 20.09 -2.97
CA SER A 136 -7.66 18.73 -3.49
C SER A 136 -6.26 18.19 -3.81
N LEU A 137 -6.01 16.97 -3.33
CA LEU A 137 -4.74 16.29 -3.51
C LEU A 137 -4.60 15.78 -4.94
N GLU A 138 -5.66 15.20 -5.49
CA GLU A 138 -5.73 14.82 -6.90
C GLU A 138 -5.60 16.06 -7.81
N GLY A 139 -6.25 17.17 -7.46
CA GLY A 139 -6.10 18.44 -8.18
C GLY A 139 -4.67 19.00 -8.13
N LEU A 140 -3.99 18.89 -6.99
CA LEU A 140 -2.58 19.27 -6.84
C LEU A 140 -1.69 18.40 -7.72
N ARG A 141 -1.87 17.07 -7.66
CA ARG A 141 -1.13 16.09 -8.46
C ARG A 141 -1.23 16.38 -9.95
N GLN A 142 -2.46 16.53 -10.47
CA GLN A 142 -2.69 16.85 -11.88
C GLN A 142 -2.08 18.20 -12.29
N SER A 143 -2.08 19.19 -11.40
CA SER A 143 -1.46 20.50 -11.67
C SER A 143 0.06 20.40 -11.75
N LEU A 144 0.69 19.59 -10.89
CA LEU A 144 2.14 19.39 -10.90
C LEU A 144 2.57 18.56 -12.11
N GLU A 145 1.82 17.50 -12.45
CA GLU A 145 2.09 16.65 -13.62
C GLU A 145 2.01 17.44 -14.93
N ARG A 146 1.00 18.33 -15.07
CA ARG A 146 0.92 19.25 -16.23
C ARG A 146 2.10 20.22 -16.31
N ARG A 147 2.65 20.64 -15.17
CA ARG A 147 3.81 21.56 -15.10
C ARG A 147 5.14 20.84 -15.32
N ALA A 148 5.20 19.52 -15.17
CA ALA A 148 6.42 18.72 -15.27
C ALA A 148 6.89 18.45 -16.71
N GLY A 149 6.09 18.78 -17.74
CA GLY A 149 6.46 18.53 -19.14
C GLY A 149 7.60 19.44 -19.66
N GLY A 150 8.56 18.86 -20.40
CA GLY A 150 9.66 19.59 -21.06
C GLY A 150 10.65 20.21 -20.06
N ARG A 151 10.96 21.51 -20.20
CA ARG A 151 11.73 22.29 -19.19
C ARG A 151 10.94 22.59 -17.91
N GLY A 152 9.93 21.77 -17.62
CA GLY A 152 9.04 21.91 -16.47
C GLY A 152 9.72 21.55 -15.15
N ASN A 153 10.65 20.60 -15.19
CA ASN A 153 11.39 20.13 -14.01
C ASN A 153 12.15 21.24 -13.29
N ASP A 154 12.90 22.08 -14.02
CA ASP A 154 13.65 23.19 -13.43
C ASP A 154 12.73 24.21 -12.72
N ARG A 155 11.56 24.47 -13.32
CA ARG A 155 10.56 25.38 -12.73
C ARG A 155 9.91 24.78 -11.48
N LEU A 156 9.77 23.46 -11.42
CA LEU A 156 9.26 22.76 -10.24
C LEU A 156 10.32 22.72 -9.13
N SER A 157 11.60 22.56 -9.45
CA SER A 157 12.69 22.62 -8.47
C SER A 157 12.73 23.96 -7.74
N GLN A 158 12.39 25.06 -8.43
CA GLN A 158 12.35 26.41 -7.86
C GLN A 158 10.99 26.77 -7.18
N GLY A 159 9.94 25.98 -7.40
CA GLY A 159 8.62 26.21 -6.80
C GLY A 159 8.55 25.67 -5.36
N ARG A 160 7.85 26.37 -4.45
CA ARG A 160 7.62 25.91 -3.06
C ARG A 160 6.16 26.09 -2.59
N SER A 161 5.22 25.97 -3.52
CA SER A 161 3.79 26.20 -3.27
C SER A 161 3.02 24.93 -2.93
N ALA A 162 3.51 23.77 -3.37
CA ALA A 162 2.83 22.49 -3.22
C ALA A 162 2.82 21.99 -1.76
N TRP A 163 3.95 22.14 -1.05
CA TRP A 163 4.06 21.66 0.33
C TRP A 163 3.14 22.40 1.31
N PRO A 164 3.11 23.75 1.35
CA PRO A 164 2.14 24.47 2.20
C PRO A 164 0.68 24.15 1.86
N ARG A 165 0.38 23.92 0.58
CA ARG A 165 -0.97 23.51 0.15
C ARG A 165 -1.34 22.13 0.71
N LEU A 166 -0.41 21.18 0.72
CA LEU A 166 -0.63 19.86 1.30
C LEU A 166 -0.85 19.95 2.83
N MET A 167 -0.06 20.78 3.53
CA MET A 167 -0.25 21.02 4.96
C MET A 167 -1.60 21.68 5.26
N ALA A 168 -2.01 22.65 4.44
CA ALA A 168 -3.33 23.29 4.57
C ALA A 168 -4.49 22.30 4.37
N LEU A 169 -4.35 21.34 3.44
CA LEU A 169 -5.32 20.26 3.28
C LEU A 169 -5.42 19.37 4.52
N PHE A 170 -4.29 18.98 5.11
CA PHE A 170 -4.31 18.18 6.34
C PHE A 170 -4.95 18.95 7.51
N GLY A 171 -4.64 20.25 7.63
CA GLY A 171 -5.28 21.13 8.61
C GLY A 171 -6.79 21.24 8.39
N LEU A 172 -7.25 21.38 7.14
CA LEU A 172 -8.67 21.42 6.79
C LEU A 172 -9.39 20.12 7.18
N ILE A 173 -8.78 18.96 6.94
CA ILE A 173 -9.35 17.65 7.32
C ILE A 173 -9.44 17.52 8.85
N TYR A 174 -8.41 17.94 9.56
CA TYR A 174 -8.34 17.81 11.02
C TYR A 174 -9.29 18.77 11.75
N HIS A 175 -9.28 20.05 11.39
CA HIS A 175 -10.08 21.10 12.04
C HIS A 175 -11.49 21.24 11.46
N GLY A 176 -11.72 20.75 10.24
CA GLY A 176 -12.94 21.03 9.50
C GLY A 176 -13.04 22.49 9.06
N SER A 177 -14.15 22.83 8.41
CA SER A 177 -14.50 24.20 8.05
C SER A 177 -16.00 24.39 8.17
N SER A 178 -16.41 25.38 8.97
CA SER A 178 -17.82 25.79 9.09
C SER A 178 -18.20 26.92 8.12
N HIS A 179 -17.29 27.31 7.23
CA HIS A 179 -17.54 28.40 6.29
C HIS A 179 -18.52 27.97 5.20
N GLU A 180 -19.55 28.76 4.92
CA GLU A 180 -20.65 28.42 3.98
C GLU A 180 -20.15 28.05 2.57
N ALA A 181 -19.11 28.73 2.08
CA ALA A 181 -18.54 28.44 0.77
C ALA A 181 -17.73 27.13 0.69
N LEU A 182 -17.31 26.58 1.83
CA LEU A 182 -16.55 25.33 1.90
C LEU A 182 -16.85 24.61 3.23
N PRO A 183 -18.03 23.99 3.37
CA PRO A 183 -18.37 23.20 4.55
C PRO A 183 -17.60 21.88 4.51
N VAL A 184 -16.81 21.61 5.54
CA VAL A 184 -16.06 20.36 5.71
C VAL A 184 -16.26 19.86 7.14
N PRO A 185 -16.77 18.64 7.35
CA PRO A 185 -16.88 18.05 8.67
C PRO A 185 -15.51 17.93 9.34
N GLN A 186 -15.48 18.09 10.65
CA GLN A 186 -14.28 17.84 11.44
C GLN A 186 -14.08 16.33 11.58
N TYR A 187 -13.09 15.75 10.90
CA TYR A 187 -12.81 14.32 10.99
C TYR A 187 -12.05 13.92 12.26
N SER A 188 -11.29 14.85 12.87
CA SER A 188 -10.50 14.64 14.10
C SER A 188 -9.55 13.41 14.02
N GLY A 189 -8.98 13.01 15.16
CA GLY A 189 -8.20 11.78 15.30
C GLY A 189 -6.69 11.95 15.13
N GLY A 190 -5.93 11.08 15.82
CA GLY A 190 -4.46 11.18 15.91
C GLY A 190 -3.70 10.97 14.58
N MET A 191 -4.39 10.56 13.51
CA MET A 191 -3.79 10.40 12.19
C MET A 191 -3.51 11.76 11.53
N PHE A 192 -4.46 12.69 11.58
CA PHE A 192 -4.37 14.04 10.99
C PHE A 192 -4.02 15.13 12.01
N GLU A 193 -3.84 14.77 13.29
CA GLU A 193 -3.42 15.67 14.35
C GLU A 193 -2.08 16.37 14.01
N PRO A 194 -2.04 17.72 13.96
CA PRO A 194 -0.81 18.46 13.71
C PRO A 194 0.27 18.17 14.76
N GLY A 195 1.53 18.28 14.36
CA GLY A 195 2.64 18.13 15.30
C GLY A 195 2.72 19.27 16.31
N ASP A 196 3.18 18.95 17.52
CA ASP A 196 3.49 19.93 18.57
C ASP A 196 4.96 19.83 19.00
N SER A 197 5.70 20.92 18.78
CA SER A 197 7.12 21.07 19.13
C SER A 197 7.40 20.94 20.63
N GLN A 198 6.41 21.22 21.48
CA GLN A 198 6.52 21.17 22.95
C GLN A 198 5.98 19.87 23.54
N SER A 199 5.49 18.95 22.70
CA SER A 199 4.92 17.70 23.15
C SER A 199 5.98 16.81 23.83
N PRO A 200 5.62 16.09 24.92
CA PRO A 200 6.50 15.07 25.48
C PRO A 200 6.74 13.91 24.50
N ASN A 201 5.82 13.69 23.55
CA ASN A 201 5.93 12.62 22.55
C ASN A 201 6.90 13.03 21.42
N GLY A 202 7.97 12.25 21.22
CA GLY A 202 8.96 12.48 20.17
C GLY A 202 8.38 12.48 18.75
N ILE A 203 7.36 11.65 18.50
CA ILE A 203 6.66 11.60 17.20
C ILE A 203 5.95 12.92 16.91
N SER A 204 5.34 13.54 17.92
CA SER A 204 4.63 14.82 17.75
C SER A 204 5.61 15.97 17.48
N ARG A 205 6.78 15.97 18.13
CA ARG A 205 7.87 16.91 17.81
C ARG A 205 8.43 16.71 16.41
N ALA A 206 8.57 15.45 15.98
CA ALA A 206 9.00 15.13 14.63
C ALA A 206 7.99 15.57 13.56
N LEU A 207 6.69 15.36 13.80
CA LEU A 207 5.63 15.94 12.95
C LEU A 207 5.74 17.46 12.90
N ALA A 208 5.94 18.13 14.04
CA ALA A 208 6.04 19.58 14.07
C ALA A 208 7.23 20.10 13.24
N LEU A 209 8.35 19.37 13.26
CA LEU A 209 9.53 19.69 12.45
C LEU A 209 9.24 19.52 10.95
N LEU A 210 8.65 18.39 10.56
CA LEU A 210 8.37 18.09 9.15
C LEU A 210 7.25 18.98 8.58
N GLU A 211 6.25 19.34 9.38
CA GLU A 211 5.12 20.20 8.97
C GLU A 211 5.46 21.70 9.05
N SER A 212 6.59 22.05 9.66
CA SER A 212 7.02 23.44 9.85
C SER A 212 7.10 24.18 8.51
N PRO A 213 6.73 25.47 8.45
CA PRO A 213 7.00 26.32 7.30
C PRO A 213 8.50 26.43 6.95
N GLY A 214 9.38 26.14 7.91
CA GLY A 214 10.83 26.05 7.69
C GLY A 214 11.25 24.80 6.91
N ASN A 215 10.40 23.77 6.82
CA ASN A 215 10.63 22.61 5.99
C ASN A 215 10.31 22.94 4.52
N ALA A 216 11.33 23.40 3.82
CA ALA A 216 11.17 24.09 2.57
C ALA A 216 11.21 23.13 1.36
N ILE A 217 10.37 22.09 1.39
CA ILE A 217 10.23 21.09 0.31
C ILE A 217 9.76 21.78 -0.98
N ASN A 218 10.42 21.47 -2.11
CA ASN A 218 10.10 22.07 -3.40
C ASN A 218 8.96 21.32 -4.15
N ASP A 219 8.37 21.99 -5.16
CA ASP A 219 7.24 21.45 -5.93
C ASP A 219 7.64 20.16 -6.68
N ARG A 220 8.92 19.99 -7.05
CA ARG A 220 9.43 18.78 -7.73
C ARG A 220 9.44 17.58 -6.78
N GLN A 221 9.90 17.75 -5.55
CA GLN A 221 9.92 16.71 -4.51
C GLN A 221 8.49 16.30 -4.14
N VAL A 222 7.57 17.26 -3.97
CA VAL A 222 6.14 16.93 -3.75
C VAL A 222 5.57 16.18 -4.96
N GLN A 223 5.89 16.60 -6.18
CA GLN A 223 5.44 15.91 -7.38
C GLN A 223 5.97 14.47 -7.46
N HIS A 224 7.25 14.26 -7.15
CA HIS A 224 7.87 12.95 -7.14
C HIS A 224 7.26 12.03 -6.08
N MET A 225 7.08 12.55 -4.86
CA MET A 225 6.38 11.86 -3.77
C MET A 225 4.96 11.47 -4.20
N LEU A 226 4.16 12.38 -4.77
CA LEU A 226 2.81 12.03 -5.22
C LEU A 226 2.82 11.01 -6.36
N ARG A 227 3.78 11.09 -7.30
CA ARG A 227 3.94 10.10 -8.36
C ARG A 227 4.23 8.71 -7.80
N LEU A 228 5.08 8.61 -6.77
CA LEU A 228 5.36 7.36 -6.06
C LEU A 228 4.06 6.73 -5.51
N LEU A 229 3.18 7.54 -4.93
CA LEU A 229 1.94 7.06 -4.32
C LEU A 229 0.86 6.71 -5.33
N THR A 230 0.75 7.45 -6.44
CA THR A 230 -0.41 7.33 -7.36
C THR A 230 -0.14 6.55 -8.64
N ARG A 231 1.11 6.20 -8.95
CA ARG A 231 1.49 5.53 -10.20
C ARG A 231 2.29 4.27 -9.91
N THR A 232 1.97 3.20 -10.61
CA THR A 232 2.67 1.91 -10.53
C THR A 232 2.99 1.37 -11.91
N LYS A 233 4.02 0.53 -12.02
CA LYS A 233 4.36 -0.16 -13.28
C LYS A 233 3.67 -1.51 -13.28
N MET A 234 2.70 -1.70 -14.18
CA MET A 234 2.03 -2.99 -14.36
C MET A 234 2.53 -3.70 -15.62
N ARG A 235 2.73 -5.01 -15.53
CA ARG A 235 3.05 -5.85 -16.69
C ARG A 235 1.78 -6.09 -17.49
N VAL A 236 1.69 -5.47 -18.65
CA VAL A 236 0.59 -5.67 -19.58
C VAL A 236 1.08 -6.52 -20.74
N ARG A 237 0.30 -7.55 -21.09
CA ARG A 237 0.58 -8.38 -22.25
C ARG A 237 0.18 -7.63 -23.52
N GLN A 238 1.16 -7.14 -24.26
CA GLN A 238 0.96 -6.49 -25.55
C GLN A 238 1.30 -7.48 -26.67
N GLY A 239 0.30 -8.22 -27.13
CA GLY A 239 0.47 -9.31 -28.09
C GLY A 239 1.18 -10.53 -27.49
N ARG A 240 2.39 -10.82 -27.98
CA ARG A 240 3.25 -11.91 -27.48
C ARG A 240 4.30 -11.45 -26.47
N LYS A 241 4.50 -10.15 -26.27
CA LYS A 241 5.49 -9.61 -25.32
C LYS A 241 4.81 -9.02 -24.10
N ASN A 242 5.46 -9.14 -22.94
CA ASN A 242 5.06 -8.45 -21.72
C ASN A 242 5.79 -7.11 -21.65
N THR A 243 5.04 -6.01 -21.61
CA THR A 243 5.57 -4.65 -21.51
C THR A 243 5.18 -4.08 -20.15
N LEU A 244 6.11 -3.38 -19.49
CA LEU A 244 5.81 -2.62 -18.28
C LEU A 244 5.21 -1.27 -18.67
N VAL A 245 3.97 -1.03 -18.26
CA VAL A 245 3.24 0.21 -18.54
C VAL A 245 3.00 0.97 -17.24
N ASP A 246 3.22 2.28 -17.27
CA ASP A 246 2.88 3.18 -16.16
C ASP A 246 1.35 3.30 -16.06
N ALA A 247 0.79 2.89 -14.93
CA ALA A 247 -0.63 2.83 -14.69
C ALA A 247 -1.00 3.56 -13.38
N PRO A 248 -2.12 4.32 -13.36
CA PRO A 248 -2.59 4.94 -12.14
C PRO A 248 -3.06 3.88 -11.14
N VAL A 249 -2.86 4.16 -9.86
CA VAL A 249 -3.42 3.38 -8.76
C VAL A 249 -4.86 3.83 -8.55
N ASP A 250 -5.78 2.88 -8.58
CA ASP A 250 -7.19 3.15 -8.26
C ASP A 250 -7.43 3.03 -6.76
N PHE A 251 -7.62 4.17 -6.11
CA PHE A 251 -7.90 4.23 -4.67
C PHE A 251 -9.36 3.93 -4.32
N SER A 252 -10.29 3.93 -5.29
CA SER A 252 -11.71 3.63 -5.08
C SER A 252 -11.97 2.13 -4.82
N ALA A 253 -11.13 1.26 -5.38
CA ALA A 253 -11.19 -0.19 -5.17
C ALA A 253 -10.33 -0.67 -3.98
N LEU A 254 -9.45 0.19 -3.47
CA LEU A 254 -8.59 -0.13 -2.33
C LEU A 254 -9.46 -0.31 -1.08
N SER A 255 -9.36 -1.45 -0.38
CA SER A 255 -10.12 -1.64 0.86
C SER A 255 -9.40 -0.99 2.05
N SER A 256 -10.13 -0.68 3.13
CA SER A 256 -9.50 -0.17 4.36
C SER A 256 -8.50 -1.15 4.97
N GLU A 257 -8.65 -2.45 4.68
CA GLU A 257 -7.72 -3.47 5.16
C GLU A 257 -6.37 -3.36 4.49
N TYR A 258 -6.38 -3.09 3.19
CA TYR A 258 -5.16 -2.92 2.42
C TYR A 258 -4.38 -1.69 2.88
N ILE A 259 -5.06 -0.59 3.24
CA ILE A 259 -4.40 0.58 3.87
C ILE A 259 -3.69 0.17 5.17
N GLY A 260 -4.30 -0.72 5.95
CA GLY A 260 -3.70 -1.29 7.16
C GLY A 260 -2.46 -2.13 6.87
N ILE A 261 -2.49 -2.98 5.83
CA ILE A 261 -1.35 -3.78 5.38
C ILE A 261 -0.19 -2.90 4.92
N LEU A 262 -0.47 -1.82 4.18
CA LEU A 262 0.55 -0.84 3.78
C LEU A 262 1.22 -0.21 5.01
N TYR A 263 0.42 0.19 6.01
CA TYR A 263 0.94 0.77 7.23
C TYR A 263 1.81 -0.21 8.02
N GLU A 264 1.37 -1.47 8.18
CA GLU A 264 2.16 -2.52 8.83
C GLU A 264 3.49 -2.74 8.10
N GLY A 265 3.47 -2.78 6.76
CA GLY A 265 4.68 -2.94 5.96
C GLY A 265 5.69 -1.81 6.15
N LEU A 266 5.24 -0.59 6.45
CA LEU A 266 6.15 0.50 6.79
C LEU A 266 6.82 0.30 8.15
N LEU A 267 6.13 -0.28 9.14
CA LEU A 267 6.71 -0.50 10.47
C LEU A 267 7.87 -1.52 10.48
N ASP A 268 8.05 -2.29 9.40
CA ASP A 268 9.15 -3.24 9.23
C ASP A 268 10.50 -2.56 8.90
N PHE A 269 10.58 -1.22 8.84
CA PHE A 269 11.78 -0.46 8.48
C PHE A 269 12.30 0.47 9.57
N GLU A 270 13.61 0.72 9.50
CA GLU A 270 14.33 1.66 10.36
C GLU A 270 15.03 2.72 9.51
N LEU A 271 14.96 3.97 9.97
CA LEU A 271 15.66 5.10 9.37
C LEU A 271 17.10 5.18 9.89
N LYS A 272 18.04 5.26 8.94
CA LYS A 272 19.46 5.48 9.20
C LYS A 272 19.98 6.64 8.36
N GLN A 273 21.11 7.18 8.78
CA GLN A 273 21.84 8.21 8.05
C GLN A 273 23.22 7.68 7.70
N ALA A 274 23.67 7.89 6.46
CA ALA A 274 25.01 7.52 6.04
C ALA A 274 26.03 8.40 6.78
N ALA A 275 27.11 7.80 7.26
CA ALA A 275 28.16 8.54 7.97
C ALA A 275 28.86 9.53 7.03
N GLU A 276 29.46 10.57 7.62
CA GLU A 276 30.34 11.49 6.89
C GLU A 276 31.46 10.67 6.21
N ASP A 277 31.63 10.85 4.90
CA ASP A 277 32.61 10.17 4.03
C ASP A 277 32.48 8.63 3.86
N ASP A 278 31.39 7.99 4.31
CA ASP A 278 31.18 6.54 4.08
C ASP A 278 29.82 6.28 3.39
N PRO A 279 29.79 6.21 2.04
CA PRO A 279 28.56 5.93 1.30
C PRO A 279 28.05 4.52 1.57
N VAL A 280 26.75 4.31 1.40
CA VAL A 280 26.10 3.02 1.62
C VAL A 280 25.68 2.40 0.29
N VAL A 281 25.96 1.12 0.10
CA VAL A 281 25.59 0.34 -1.09
C VAL A 281 24.49 -0.64 -0.72
N PHE A 282 23.38 -0.57 -1.43
CA PHE A 282 22.34 -1.60 -1.44
C PHE A 282 22.67 -2.61 -2.54
N LEU A 283 22.93 -3.85 -2.13
CA LEU A 283 23.22 -4.93 -3.09
C LEU A 283 21.91 -5.49 -3.64
N ALA A 284 21.80 -5.69 -4.95
CA ALA A 284 20.63 -6.26 -5.61
C ALA A 284 20.53 -7.79 -5.44
N VAL A 285 20.54 -8.26 -4.19
CA VAL A 285 20.48 -9.69 -3.85
C VAL A 285 19.66 -9.91 -2.60
N GLY A 286 18.75 -10.89 -2.61
CA GLY A 286 17.85 -11.17 -1.48
C GLY A 286 17.04 -9.94 -1.08
N ASN A 287 17.11 -9.57 0.20
CA ASN A 287 16.37 -8.43 0.79
C ASN A 287 17.11 -7.09 0.67
N GLU A 288 17.96 -6.92 -0.34
CA GLU A 288 18.74 -5.71 -0.58
C GLU A 288 19.54 -5.22 0.66
N PRO A 289 20.55 -5.99 1.12
CA PRO A 289 21.31 -5.60 2.30
C PRO A 289 22.05 -4.28 2.04
N ALA A 290 21.91 -3.35 2.99
CA ALA A 290 22.60 -2.07 3.01
C ALA A 290 23.91 -2.21 3.80
N LEU A 291 25.04 -2.01 3.14
CA LEU A 291 26.38 -2.12 3.73
C LEU A 291 27.19 -0.87 3.39
N THR A 292 28.00 -0.39 4.34
CA THR A 292 28.85 0.78 4.05
C THR A 292 29.99 0.39 3.11
N LEU A 293 30.44 1.32 2.28
CA LEU A 293 31.50 1.06 1.31
C LEU A 293 32.79 0.61 2.01
N SER A 294 33.12 1.22 3.14
CA SER A 294 34.28 0.82 3.95
C SER A 294 34.17 -0.61 4.48
N GLN A 295 32.97 -1.05 4.88
CA GLN A 295 32.72 -2.44 5.30
C GLN A 295 32.92 -3.40 4.13
N LEU A 296 32.40 -3.06 2.95
CA LEU A 296 32.53 -3.86 1.73
C LEU A 296 33.99 -4.01 1.31
N GLU A 297 34.75 -2.92 1.27
CA GLU A 297 36.18 -2.91 0.94
C GLU A 297 37.02 -3.74 1.92
N GLY A 298 36.61 -3.79 3.20
CA GLY A 298 37.24 -4.61 4.23
C GLY A 298 36.96 -6.11 4.13
N MET A 299 36.04 -6.55 3.26
CA MET A 299 35.69 -7.98 3.13
C MET A 299 36.74 -8.74 2.31
N ASN A 300 37.17 -9.89 2.85
CA ASN A 300 38.02 -10.83 2.13
C ASN A 300 37.24 -11.55 1.01
N ASP A 301 37.93 -11.98 -0.04
CA ASP A 301 37.33 -12.65 -1.21
C ASP A 301 36.44 -13.86 -0.86
N ALA A 302 36.79 -14.61 0.19
CA ALA A 302 36.00 -15.74 0.68
C ALA A 302 34.65 -15.30 1.28
N VAL A 303 34.62 -14.17 2.00
CA VAL A 303 33.41 -13.61 2.62
C VAL A 303 32.48 -13.06 1.54
N ILE A 304 33.04 -12.35 0.54
CA ILE A 304 32.27 -11.86 -0.60
C ILE A 304 31.59 -13.04 -1.32
N LYS A 305 32.33 -14.12 -1.57
CA LYS A 305 31.76 -15.32 -2.20
C LYS A 305 30.64 -15.96 -1.35
N GLN A 306 30.84 -16.06 -0.04
CA GLN A 306 29.83 -16.57 0.90
C GLN A 306 28.59 -15.68 0.96
N LEU A 307 28.73 -14.35 0.90
CA LEU A 307 27.62 -13.40 0.90
C LEU A 307 26.68 -13.68 -0.28
N PHE A 308 27.22 -13.80 -1.50
CA PHE A 308 26.43 -14.10 -2.69
C PHE A 308 25.89 -15.54 -2.73
N GLU A 309 26.60 -16.53 -2.17
CA GLU A 309 26.09 -17.91 -2.05
C GLU A 309 24.97 -18.04 -1.01
N ALA A 310 25.09 -17.36 0.13
CA ALA A 310 24.09 -17.38 1.20
C ALA A 310 22.82 -16.64 0.80
N LEU A 311 22.94 -15.51 0.09
CA LEU A 311 21.79 -14.75 -0.38
C LEU A 311 21.06 -15.45 -1.54
N LYS A 312 21.77 -16.12 -2.46
CA LYS A 312 21.15 -16.98 -3.51
C LYS A 312 20.31 -18.13 -2.95
N LYS A 313 20.67 -18.69 -1.78
CA LYS A 313 19.88 -19.75 -1.13
C LYS A 313 18.58 -19.23 -0.53
N LYS A 314 18.51 -17.94 -0.19
CA LYS A 314 17.32 -17.29 0.38
C LYS A 314 16.31 -16.84 -0.67
N ASP A 315 16.72 -16.76 -1.94
CA ASP A 315 15.88 -16.45 -3.10
C ASP A 315 15.11 -17.66 -3.66
N LYS A 316 15.27 -18.87 -3.08
CA LYS A 316 14.29 -19.95 -3.32
C LYS A 316 12.99 -19.54 -2.64
N PRO A 317 11.84 -19.54 -3.34
CA PRO A 317 10.57 -19.21 -2.70
C PRO A 317 10.35 -20.22 -1.59
N ASP A 318 10.31 -19.70 -0.37
CA ASP A 318 9.86 -20.44 0.80
C ASP A 318 8.39 -20.78 0.52
N ALA A 319 8.15 -22.02 0.08
CA ALA A 319 6.81 -22.56 0.03
C ALA A 319 6.34 -22.60 1.48
N GLY A 320 5.28 -21.85 1.78
CA GLY A 320 4.86 -21.50 3.13
C GLY A 320 4.99 -22.64 4.14
N GLU A 321 5.85 -22.45 5.13
CA GLU A 321 5.71 -23.12 6.42
C GLU A 321 4.62 -22.39 7.19
N ASP A 322 3.40 -22.91 7.05
CA ASP A 322 2.34 -22.77 8.04
C ASP A 322 2.78 -23.49 9.32
N ASP A 323 3.30 -22.75 10.29
CA ASP A 323 3.50 -23.24 11.66
C ASP A 323 2.22 -23.01 12.47
N ALA A 324 1.32 -23.99 12.40
CA ALA A 324 0.31 -24.25 13.41
C ALA A 324 0.44 -25.71 13.84
N GLY A 325 1.00 -25.91 15.04
CA GLY A 325 1.36 -27.22 15.57
C GLY A 325 0.21 -28.24 15.66
N GLY A 326 0.60 -29.49 15.46
CA GLY A 326 -0.16 -30.71 15.76
C GLY A 326 0.53 -31.95 15.19
N ASP A 327 1.25 -32.69 16.05
CA ASP A 327 1.65 -34.12 15.91
C ASP A 327 0.48 -34.97 15.36
N GLU A 328 0.59 -36.04 14.56
CA GLU A 328 1.56 -37.14 14.38
C GLU A 328 1.27 -37.84 13.00
N PRO A 329 2.05 -38.85 12.54
CA PRO A 329 2.21 -39.23 11.13
C PRO A 329 1.28 -40.35 10.64
N GLU A 330 0.94 -40.35 9.34
CA GLU A 330 0.64 -41.58 8.61
C GLU A 330 1.27 -41.57 7.21
N GLU A 331 1.98 -42.66 6.92
CA GLU A 331 2.54 -43.05 5.63
C GLU A 331 1.44 -43.31 4.60
N ALA A 332 1.66 -42.93 3.33
CA ALA A 332 1.65 -43.86 2.19
C ALA A 332 1.57 -43.14 0.83
N GLU A 333 2.52 -43.54 -0.02
CA GLU A 333 2.43 -43.79 -1.46
C GLU A 333 2.29 -42.63 -2.47
N ALA A 334 3.40 -42.43 -3.19
CA ALA A 334 3.48 -41.81 -4.50
C ALA A 334 2.66 -42.61 -5.55
N PRO A 335 2.30 -41.97 -6.67
CA PRO A 335 3.02 -42.32 -7.89
C PRO A 335 3.34 -41.15 -8.84
N GLU A 336 4.55 -41.25 -9.40
CA GLU A 336 4.95 -41.15 -10.82
C GLU A 336 4.55 -39.92 -11.67
N ASP A 337 5.60 -39.12 -11.94
CA ASP A 337 6.04 -38.60 -13.24
C ASP A 337 5.02 -38.57 -14.39
N GLN A 338 4.65 -37.36 -14.80
CA GLN A 338 4.64 -36.99 -16.21
C GLN A 338 5.34 -35.64 -16.41
N THR A 339 6.51 -35.76 -17.00
CA THR A 339 7.32 -34.71 -17.61
C THR A 339 6.53 -34.04 -18.73
N ASP A 340 6.36 -32.72 -18.65
CA ASP A 340 6.35 -31.90 -19.85
C ASP A 340 7.27 -30.70 -19.61
N ALA A 341 8.39 -30.76 -20.32
CA ALA A 341 9.41 -29.75 -20.38
C ALA A 341 8.93 -28.61 -21.28
N ASP A 342 8.88 -27.40 -20.73
CA ASP A 342 9.14 -26.20 -21.53
C ASP A 342 9.89 -25.19 -20.67
N SER A 343 11.19 -25.45 -20.51
CA SER A 343 12.16 -24.51 -19.96
C SER A 343 12.63 -23.60 -21.10
N THR A 344 11.96 -22.48 -21.31
CA THR A 344 12.53 -21.34 -22.02
C THR A 344 13.06 -20.34 -21.00
N ASP A 345 14.36 -20.48 -20.76
CA ASP A 345 15.23 -19.56 -20.05
C ASP A 345 15.36 -18.29 -20.93
N GLU A 346 14.38 -17.38 -20.88
CA GLU A 346 14.52 -16.06 -21.50
C GLU A 346 15.03 -15.07 -20.47
N ALA A 347 16.34 -14.84 -20.56
CA ALA A 347 17.05 -13.75 -19.91
C ALA A 347 16.33 -12.41 -20.11
N LEU A 348 16.13 -11.71 -19.00
CA LEU A 348 15.57 -10.37 -18.94
C LEU A 348 16.49 -9.37 -19.68
N GLU A 349 16.26 -9.19 -20.98
CA GLU A 349 16.67 -7.99 -21.70
C GLU A 349 15.71 -6.86 -21.33
N GLY A 350 16.01 -6.22 -20.20
CA GLY A 350 15.46 -4.91 -19.88
C GLY A 350 16.26 -3.83 -20.61
N ASP A 351 15.84 -3.47 -21.82
CA ASP A 351 16.11 -2.14 -22.38
C ASP A 351 15.29 -1.13 -21.58
N ALA A 352 15.85 -0.71 -20.45
CA ALA A 352 15.49 0.52 -19.80
C ALA A 352 16.69 1.45 -19.98
N GLU A 353 16.59 2.34 -20.96
CA GLU A 353 17.45 3.52 -20.98
C GLU A 353 17.33 4.22 -19.62
N PRO A 354 18.44 4.44 -18.89
CA PRO A 354 18.39 5.31 -17.75
C PRO A 354 18.20 6.73 -18.30
N GLU A 355 17.03 7.33 -18.06
CA GLU A 355 16.91 8.78 -18.11
C GLU A 355 17.91 9.35 -17.09
N ALA A 356 19.09 9.72 -17.58
CA ALA A 356 20.07 10.49 -16.85
C ALA A 356 19.53 11.93 -16.75
N ASP A 357 18.69 12.16 -15.75
CA ASP A 357 18.33 13.50 -15.28
C ASP A 357 19.59 14.10 -14.63
N VAL A 358 20.44 14.74 -15.45
CA VAL A 358 21.56 15.56 -14.96
C VAL A 358 21.00 16.93 -14.60
N ALA A 359 20.63 17.09 -13.33
CA ALA A 359 20.39 18.40 -12.74
C ALA A 359 21.73 19.01 -12.29
N GLU A 360 21.99 20.27 -12.63
CA GLU A 360 23.11 21.04 -12.05
C GLU A 360 22.77 21.48 -10.61
N PRO A 361 23.75 21.56 -9.70
CA PRO A 361 23.52 21.29 -8.28
C PRO A 361 23.23 22.55 -7.44
N GLU A 362 22.16 22.50 -6.65
CA GLU A 362 22.06 23.21 -5.36
C GLU A 362 22.53 22.21 -4.28
N GLU A 363 23.81 22.25 -3.88
CA GLU A 363 24.42 21.50 -2.74
C GLU A 363 23.69 20.19 -2.32
N GLU A 364 23.39 19.31 -3.27
CA GLU A 364 22.83 18.00 -2.94
C GLU A 364 23.97 17.15 -2.38
N LEU A 365 23.68 16.41 -1.31
CA LEU A 365 24.53 15.34 -0.80
C LEU A 365 24.79 14.35 -1.95
N ALA A 366 25.85 14.60 -2.71
CA ALA A 366 26.15 13.91 -3.93
C ALA A 366 27.32 12.95 -3.69
N LEU A 367 27.29 11.84 -4.42
CA LEU A 367 28.43 10.92 -4.44
C LEU A 367 29.60 11.61 -5.17
N SER A 368 30.73 11.73 -4.48
CA SER A 368 31.95 12.21 -5.11
C SER A 368 32.39 11.25 -6.22
N ALA A 369 33.15 11.75 -7.21
CA ALA A 369 33.72 10.90 -8.25
C ALA A 369 34.58 9.76 -7.66
N ASP A 370 35.22 10.01 -6.51
CA ASP A 370 35.98 9.00 -5.78
C ASP A 370 35.08 7.91 -5.20
N HIS A 371 33.97 8.28 -4.55
CA HIS A 371 32.99 7.34 -4.01
C HIS A 371 32.43 6.42 -5.09
N LEU A 372 32.09 6.98 -6.26
CA LEU A 372 31.59 6.21 -7.40
C LEU A 372 32.66 5.26 -7.95
N ALA A 373 33.90 5.72 -8.09
CA ALA A 373 35.00 4.89 -8.58
C ALA A 373 35.30 3.72 -7.63
N ARG A 374 35.33 3.98 -6.32
CA ARG A 374 35.55 2.96 -5.28
C ARG A 374 34.42 1.93 -5.24
N ALA A 375 33.17 2.39 -5.24
CA ALA A 375 32.00 1.50 -5.29
C ALA A 375 32.00 0.63 -6.55
N GLN A 376 32.27 1.23 -7.72
CA GLN A 376 32.36 0.51 -8.99
C GLN A 376 33.47 -0.56 -8.95
N ALA A 377 34.67 -0.21 -8.49
CA ALA A 377 35.78 -1.14 -8.39
C ALA A 377 35.46 -2.35 -7.48
N TRP A 378 34.77 -2.10 -6.37
CA TRP A 378 34.31 -3.18 -5.49
C TRP A 378 33.25 -4.06 -6.17
N LEU A 379 32.24 -3.47 -6.82
CA LEU A 379 31.18 -4.18 -7.51
C LEU A 379 31.70 -5.05 -8.66
N GLU A 380 32.67 -4.56 -9.41
CA GLU A 380 33.35 -5.32 -10.47
C GLU A 380 34.10 -6.52 -9.89
N LYS A 381 34.84 -6.33 -8.79
CA LYS A 381 35.49 -7.43 -8.06
C LYS A 381 34.45 -8.45 -7.57
N ALA A 382 33.34 -7.99 -7.01
CA ALA A 382 32.24 -8.83 -6.54
C ALA A 382 31.60 -9.62 -7.70
N ALA A 383 31.38 -9.01 -8.87
CA ALA A 383 30.81 -9.67 -10.04
C ALA A 383 31.66 -10.85 -10.54
N VAL A 384 32.99 -10.70 -10.53
CA VAL A 384 33.92 -11.79 -10.89
C VAL A 384 33.89 -12.90 -9.83
N LEU A 385 33.84 -12.56 -8.54
CA LEU A 385 33.82 -13.53 -7.45
C LEU A 385 32.48 -14.28 -7.35
N ALA A 386 31.36 -13.61 -7.65
CA ALA A 386 30.02 -14.19 -7.73
C ALA A 386 29.80 -15.08 -8.97
N GLY A 387 30.77 -15.09 -9.89
CA GLY A 387 30.75 -15.91 -11.11
C GLY A 387 29.83 -15.38 -12.21
N LEU A 388 29.41 -14.11 -12.13
CA LEU A 388 28.59 -13.46 -13.16
C LEU A 388 29.39 -13.21 -14.45
N VAL A 389 30.71 -13.02 -14.32
CA VAL A 389 31.65 -12.88 -15.44
C VAL A 389 32.81 -13.84 -15.26
N LYS A 390 33.26 -14.49 -16.35
CA LYS A 390 34.40 -15.42 -16.31
C LYS A 390 35.69 -14.65 -16.01
N LYS A 391 36.51 -15.16 -15.09
CA LYS A 391 37.87 -14.62 -14.87
C LYS A 391 38.64 -14.62 -16.20
N PRO A 392 39.31 -13.52 -16.58
CA PRO A 392 40.14 -13.48 -17.78
C PRO A 392 41.27 -14.51 -17.63
N ARG A 393 41.14 -15.66 -18.30
CA ARG A 393 42.18 -16.69 -18.37
C ARG A 393 43.13 -16.32 -19.51
N GLY A 394 44.32 -15.84 -19.14
CA GLY A 394 45.59 -15.86 -19.87
C GLY A 394 45.62 -15.72 -21.40
N ARG A 395 46.37 -14.69 -21.86
CA ARG A 395 46.99 -14.51 -23.19
C ARG A 395 46.06 -14.23 -24.39
N LYS A 396 44.91 -13.58 -24.14
CA LYS A 396 44.37 -12.57 -25.06
C LYS A 396 44.74 -11.19 -24.49
N PRO A 397 44.94 -10.14 -25.32
CA PRO A 397 45.24 -8.81 -24.78
C PRO A 397 44.14 -8.45 -23.78
N ALA A 398 44.55 -8.04 -22.57
CA ALA A 398 43.63 -7.68 -21.51
C ALA A 398 42.71 -6.56 -22.01
N GLY A 399 41.40 -6.80 -22.03
CA GLY A 399 40.39 -5.80 -22.36
C GLY A 399 40.01 -5.71 -23.85
N SER A 400 39.26 -6.70 -24.37
CA SER A 400 38.29 -6.35 -25.41
C SER A 400 37.23 -5.45 -24.78
N ALA A 401 36.78 -4.42 -25.50
CA ALA A 401 35.73 -3.50 -25.03
C ALA A 401 34.50 -4.27 -24.52
N ASP A 402 34.15 -5.37 -25.20
CA ASP A 402 33.06 -6.28 -24.84
C ASP A 402 33.20 -6.91 -23.44
N ASP A 403 34.42 -7.23 -22.99
CA ASP A 403 34.65 -7.84 -21.66
C ASP A 403 34.49 -6.80 -20.54
N ALA A 404 34.91 -5.55 -20.80
CA ALA A 404 34.76 -4.44 -19.87
C ALA A 404 33.29 -3.98 -19.77
N GLU A 405 32.58 -3.95 -20.89
CA GLU A 405 31.15 -3.64 -20.94
C GLU A 405 30.31 -4.72 -20.23
N ALA A 406 30.63 -6.01 -20.45
CA ALA A 406 29.99 -7.11 -19.73
C ALA A 406 30.23 -7.04 -18.22
N LEU A 407 31.45 -6.68 -17.80
CA LEU A 407 31.79 -6.48 -16.39
C LEU A 407 31.04 -5.29 -15.77
N ALA A 408 30.98 -4.16 -16.47
CA ALA A 408 30.25 -2.97 -16.02
C ALA A 408 28.73 -3.26 -15.92
N LYS A 409 28.17 -4.00 -16.88
CA LYS A 409 26.77 -4.46 -16.84
C LYS A 409 26.51 -5.37 -15.64
N ALA A 410 27.40 -6.32 -15.37
CA ALA A 410 27.28 -7.21 -14.21
C ALA A 410 27.44 -6.46 -12.87
N ALA A 411 28.37 -5.50 -12.79
CA ALA A 411 28.53 -4.64 -11.61
C ALA A 411 27.27 -3.79 -11.36
N LYS A 412 26.69 -3.21 -12.42
CA LYS A 412 25.43 -2.47 -12.34
C LYS A 412 24.25 -3.36 -11.90
N GLN A 413 24.22 -4.63 -12.33
CA GLN A 413 23.21 -5.59 -11.89
C GLN A 413 23.34 -5.95 -10.41
N LEU A 414 24.52 -5.84 -9.81
CA LEU A 414 24.74 -6.13 -8.39
C LEU A 414 24.43 -4.95 -7.46
N CYS A 415 24.37 -3.73 -7.99
CA CYS A 415 24.06 -2.53 -7.22
C CYS A 415 22.61 -2.14 -7.43
N ALA A 416 21.77 -2.33 -6.42
CA ALA A 416 20.39 -1.85 -6.45
C ALA A 416 20.36 -0.31 -6.32
N ARG A 417 21.15 0.22 -5.38
CA ARG A 417 21.16 1.65 -5.06
C ARG A 417 22.42 2.05 -4.31
N LEU A 418 22.88 3.27 -4.55
CA LEU A 418 23.95 3.94 -3.79
C LEU A 418 23.36 5.12 -3.03
N VAL A 419 23.78 5.27 -1.77
CA VAL A 419 23.36 6.37 -0.88
C VAL A 419 24.59 7.20 -0.56
N ALA A 420 24.49 8.51 -0.79
CA ALA A 420 25.59 9.44 -0.53
C ALA A 420 25.83 9.62 0.98
N PRO A 421 27.05 10.00 1.40
CA PRO A 421 27.31 10.40 2.78
C PRO A 421 26.32 11.45 3.27
N GLY A 422 25.89 11.36 4.53
CA GLY A 422 24.89 12.26 5.12
C GLY A 422 23.44 12.04 4.68
N GLN A 423 23.18 11.27 3.60
CA GLN A 423 21.80 10.99 3.18
C GLN A 423 21.12 9.99 4.11
N PHE A 424 19.81 10.17 4.23
CA PHE A 424 18.94 9.24 4.94
C PHE A 424 18.60 8.03 4.06
N PHE A 425 18.48 6.87 4.68
CA PHE A 425 18.04 5.66 4.01
C PHE A 425 17.27 4.74 4.96
N LEU A 426 16.41 3.90 4.38
CA LEU A 426 15.63 2.92 5.13
C LEU A 426 16.25 1.52 4.99
N VAL A 427 16.31 0.79 6.10
CA VAL A 427 16.71 -0.62 6.13
C VAL A 427 15.60 -1.46 6.74
N ARG A 428 15.39 -2.68 6.21
CA ARG A 428 14.48 -3.63 6.86
C ARG A 428 15.03 -4.04 8.21
N TRP A 429 14.18 -3.98 9.23
CA TRP A 429 14.51 -4.47 10.56
C TRP A 429 14.69 -5.99 10.52
N GLY A 430 15.86 -6.49 10.94
CA GLY A 430 16.20 -7.92 10.93
C GLY A 430 15.56 -8.75 12.04
N GLY A 431 14.83 -8.12 12.97
CA GLY A 431 14.07 -8.81 14.02
C GLY A 431 12.71 -9.26 13.49
N THR A 432 12.35 -10.53 13.71
CA THR A 432 11.00 -11.05 13.45
C THR A 432 9.93 -10.11 14.03
N ARG A 433 8.91 -9.80 13.22
CA ARG A 433 7.67 -9.01 13.46
C ARG A 433 7.00 -9.04 14.84
N LYS A 434 7.42 -9.93 15.74
CA LYS A 434 6.85 -10.19 17.07
C LYS A 434 7.01 -9.05 18.08
N GLY A 435 7.83 -8.02 17.81
CA GLY A 435 8.08 -6.92 18.76
C GLY A 435 7.03 -5.81 18.77
N ALA A 436 6.39 -5.51 17.62
CA ALA A 436 5.47 -4.37 17.49
C ALA A 436 4.02 -4.70 17.91
N GLY A 437 3.63 -5.97 17.92
CA GLY A 437 2.27 -6.41 18.28
C GLY A 437 1.16 -5.98 17.30
N THR A 438 1.50 -5.27 16.22
CA THR A 438 0.55 -4.74 15.23
C THR A 438 0.46 -5.67 14.01
N PHE A 439 -0.12 -6.85 14.20
CA PHE A 439 -0.43 -7.74 13.07
C PHE A 439 -1.81 -7.44 12.51
N TYR A 440 -1.91 -7.11 11.23
CA TYR A 440 -3.19 -6.97 10.56
C TYR A 440 -3.81 -8.36 10.35
N THR A 441 -4.86 -8.66 11.11
CA THR A 441 -5.56 -9.95 10.96
C THR A 441 -6.28 -9.99 9.62
N ARG A 442 -5.99 -11.04 8.84
CA ARG A 442 -6.59 -11.24 7.51
C ARG A 442 -8.12 -11.35 7.59
N PRO A 443 -8.88 -10.73 6.65
CA PRO A 443 -10.34 -10.77 6.66
C PRO A 443 -10.94 -12.19 6.66
N GLN A 444 -10.26 -13.13 6.00
CA GLN A 444 -10.66 -14.54 5.95
C GLN A 444 -10.73 -15.19 7.34
N LEU A 445 -9.98 -14.64 8.30
CA LEU A 445 -9.99 -15.08 9.70
C LEU A 445 -10.93 -14.22 10.54
N ALA A 446 -10.86 -12.90 10.38
CA ALA A 446 -11.65 -11.98 11.19
C ALA A 446 -13.15 -12.05 10.90
N ALA A 447 -13.57 -11.96 9.64
CA ALA A 447 -14.98 -11.84 9.27
C ALA A 447 -15.82 -13.08 9.62
N PRO A 448 -15.37 -14.33 9.35
CA PRO A 448 -16.12 -15.51 9.77
C PRO A 448 -16.21 -15.64 11.29
N THR A 449 -15.16 -15.25 12.01
CA THR A 449 -15.13 -15.28 13.47
C THR A 449 -16.11 -14.28 14.05
N VAL A 450 -16.08 -13.02 13.59
CA VAL A 450 -17.04 -11.98 14.00
C VAL A 450 -18.46 -12.44 13.72
N ARG A 451 -18.74 -12.92 12.50
CA ARG A 451 -20.07 -13.38 12.12
C ARG A 451 -20.56 -14.51 13.02
N ARG A 452 -19.76 -15.57 13.21
CA ARG A 452 -20.13 -16.71 14.06
C ARG A 452 -20.41 -16.28 15.50
N THR A 453 -19.66 -15.31 16.02
CA THR A 453 -19.81 -14.80 17.38
C THR A 453 -21.03 -13.88 17.54
N LEU A 454 -21.26 -12.97 16.59
CA LEU A 454 -22.29 -11.92 16.73
C LEU A 454 -23.65 -12.30 16.13
N GLN A 455 -23.71 -13.22 15.16
CA GLN A 455 -24.96 -13.66 14.54
C GLN A 455 -26.02 -14.13 15.56
N PRO A 456 -25.73 -15.00 16.53
CA PRO A 456 -26.74 -15.41 17.52
C PRO A 456 -27.14 -14.29 18.49
N LEU A 457 -26.32 -13.24 18.58
CA LEU A 457 -26.60 -12.07 19.43
C LEU A 457 -27.47 -11.04 18.70
N ALA A 458 -27.27 -10.84 17.39
CA ALA A 458 -28.00 -9.87 16.58
C ALA A 458 -29.24 -10.45 15.89
N TYR A 459 -29.30 -11.77 15.67
CA TYR A 459 -30.41 -12.46 15.00
C TYR A 459 -31.01 -13.55 15.91
N ALA A 460 -32.30 -13.81 15.74
CA ALA A 460 -33.01 -14.93 16.34
C ALA A 460 -33.10 -16.08 15.32
N ALA A 461 -32.83 -17.30 15.78
CA ALA A 461 -33.05 -18.51 14.99
C ALA A 461 -34.56 -18.79 14.91
N VAL A 462 -35.08 -18.91 13.70
CA VAL A 462 -36.52 -19.16 13.46
C VAL A 462 -36.77 -20.58 12.97
N ARG A 463 -35.82 -21.16 12.22
CA ARG A 463 -35.91 -22.53 11.72
C ARG A 463 -34.55 -23.22 11.75
N THR A 464 -34.54 -24.46 12.23
CA THR A 464 -33.39 -25.37 12.22
C THR A 464 -33.66 -26.57 11.33
N GLU A 465 -32.62 -27.05 10.66
CA GLU A 465 -32.63 -28.30 9.91
C GLU A 465 -31.48 -29.19 10.41
N VAL A 466 -31.73 -30.50 10.46
CA VAL A 466 -30.73 -31.49 10.87
C VAL A 466 -30.06 -32.03 9.62
N ASP A 467 -28.73 -31.90 9.54
CA ASP A 467 -27.98 -32.53 8.46
C ASP A 467 -28.03 -34.05 8.63
N ALA A 468 -28.67 -34.74 7.68
CA ALA A 468 -28.86 -36.18 7.70
C ALA A 468 -27.53 -36.98 7.67
N ARG A 469 -26.41 -36.38 7.25
CA ARG A 469 -25.10 -37.03 7.16
C ARG A 469 -24.27 -36.84 8.43
N THR A 470 -24.40 -35.72 9.11
CA THR A 470 -23.56 -35.36 10.27
C THR A 470 -24.31 -35.37 11.60
N GLY A 471 -25.66 -35.38 11.57
CA GLY A 471 -26.51 -35.32 12.76
C GLY A 471 -26.51 -33.96 13.47
N LEU A 472 -25.89 -32.94 12.87
CA LEU A 472 -25.77 -31.62 13.46
C LEU A 472 -26.97 -30.75 13.09
N GLU A 473 -27.50 -30.03 14.09
CA GLU A 473 -28.52 -29.00 13.89
C GLU A 473 -27.89 -27.73 13.32
N THR A 474 -28.45 -27.25 12.22
CA THR A 474 -28.04 -26.00 11.58
C THR A 474 -29.24 -25.06 11.44
N VAL A 475 -29.07 -23.82 11.88
CA VAL A 475 -30.11 -22.79 11.73
C VAL A 475 -30.12 -22.31 10.28
N VAL A 476 -31.21 -22.57 9.59
CA VAL A 476 -31.41 -22.23 8.17
C VAL A 476 -32.11 -20.89 7.97
N GLU A 477 -32.85 -20.43 8.98
CA GLU A 477 -33.60 -19.18 8.90
C GLU A 477 -33.34 -18.30 10.13
N TRP A 478 -32.94 -17.05 9.85
CA TRP A 478 -32.57 -16.05 10.83
C TRP A 478 -33.41 -14.79 10.63
N VAL A 479 -33.93 -14.23 11.72
CA VAL A 479 -34.65 -12.95 11.71
C VAL A 479 -33.92 -11.95 12.61
N PRO A 480 -33.68 -10.71 12.18
CA PRO A 480 -32.97 -9.72 12.99
C PRO A 480 -33.75 -9.40 14.28
N LYS A 481 -33.04 -9.33 15.40
CA LYS A 481 -33.61 -8.86 16.68
C LYS A 481 -33.96 -7.37 16.57
N ARG A 482 -34.74 -6.86 17.54
CA ARG A 482 -35.13 -5.44 17.56
C ARG A 482 -33.91 -4.51 17.65
N PRO A 483 -33.98 -3.28 17.11
CA PRO A 483 -32.85 -2.34 17.13
C PRO A 483 -32.29 -2.08 18.53
N GLU A 484 -33.16 -1.98 19.54
CA GLU A 484 -32.74 -1.71 20.92
C GLU A 484 -31.85 -2.83 21.48
N ALA A 485 -32.14 -4.08 21.11
CA ALA A 485 -31.35 -5.23 21.53
C ALA A 485 -29.97 -5.25 20.85
N ILE A 486 -29.89 -4.86 19.57
CA ILE A 486 -28.63 -4.77 18.82
C ILE A 486 -27.78 -3.62 19.38
N LEU A 487 -28.38 -2.44 19.61
CA LEU A 487 -27.69 -1.26 20.16
C LEU A 487 -27.23 -1.45 21.62
N ALA A 488 -27.88 -2.34 22.37
CA ALA A 488 -27.46 -2.68 23.73
C ALA A 488 -26.17 -3.54 23.77
N LEU A 489 -25.76 -4.15 22.66
CA LEU A 489 -24.55 -4.98 22.62
C LEU A 489 -23.30 -4.14 22.87
N LYS A 490 -22.41 -4.66 23.73
CA LYS A 490 -21.08 -4.10 23.99
C LYS A 490 -20.04 -5.10 23.51
N VAL A 491 -19.24 -4.70 22.52
CA VAL A 491 -18.17 -5.52 21.95
C VAL A 491 -16.84 -4.98 22.45
N CYS A 492 -15.99 -5.86 22.97
CA CYS A 492 -14.64 -5.55 23.41
C CYS A 492 -13.68 -6.59 22.85
N ASP A 493 -12.53 -6.13 22.37
CA ASP A 493 -11.40 -6.97 21.99
C ASP A 493 -10.19 -6.54 22.83
N CYS A 494 -9.84 -7.35 23.82
CA CYS A 494 -8.78 -7.05 24.78
C CYS A 494 -7.38 -7.12 24.15
N ALA A 495 -7.24 -7.71 22.96
CA ALA A 495 -5.98 -7.87 22.24
C ALA A 495 -6.11 -7.35 20.80
N MET A 496 -6.80 -6.21 20.64
CA MET A 496 -7.30 -5.75 19.35
C MET A 496 -6.23 -5.57 18.26
N GLY A 497 -4.96 -5.34 18.61
CA GLY A 497 -3.89 -5.13 17.63
C GLY A 497 -4.28 -4.04 16.62
N SER A 498 -4.44 -4.42 15.35
CA SER A 498 -4.91 -3.56 14.26
C SER A 498 -6.39 -3.13 14.33
N GLY A 499 -7.16 -3.70 15.25
CA GLY A 499 -8.60 -3.47 15.38
C GLY A 499 -9.47 -4.23 14.38
N SER A 500 -8.93 -5.21 13.64
CA SER A 500 -9.64 -5.92 12.56
C SER A 500 -10.95 -6.59 13.03
N PHE A 501 -10.97 -7.19 14.23
CA PHE A 501 -12.19 -7.78 14.80
C PHE A 501 -13.21 -6.72 15.22
N LEU A 502 -12.77 -5.60 15.79
CA LEU A 502 -13.67 -4.50 16.18
C LEU A 502 -14.28 -3.81 14.97
N ALA A 503 -13.49 -3.56 13.91
CA ALA A 503 -13.98 -3.03 12.65
C ALA A 503 -14.96 -4.01 11.97
N GLY A 504 -14.63 -5.30 11.97
CA GLY A 504 -15.53 -6.35 11.49
C GLY A 504 -16.84 -6.39 12.29
N ALA A 505 -16.77 -6.29 13.62
CA ALA A 505 -17.92 -6.28 14.50
C ALA A 505 -18.81 -5.06 14.25
N LEU A 506 -18.21 -3.87 14.10
CA LEU A 506 -18.95 -2.65 13.76
C LEU A 506 -19.73 -2.82 12.46
N ARG A 507 -19.08 -3.26 11.38
CA ARG A 507 -19.76 -3.51 10.09
C ARG A 507 -20.90 -4.51 10.23
N TYR A 508 -20.63 -5.64 10.86
CA TYR A 508 -21.63 -6.69 11.05
C TYR A 508 -22.85 -6.19 11.85
N LEU A 509 -22.64 -5.45 12.93
CA LEU A 509 -23.73 -4.91 13.75
C LEU A 509 -24.47 -3.78 13.05
N THR A 510 -23.79 -2.95 12.26
CA THR A 510 -24.44 -1.93 11.42
C THR A 510 -25.36 -2.57 10.38
N ASP A 511 -24.88 -3.59 9.66
CA ASP A 511 -25.70 -4.31 8.68
C ASP A 511 -26.90 -5.00 9.36
N ALA A 512 -26.68 -5.60 10.53
CA ALA A 512 -27.75 -6.21 11.31
C ALA A 512 -28.77 -5.18 11.81
N LEU A 513 -28.31 -3.99 12.21
CA LEU A 513 -29.17 -2.89 12.63
C LEU A 513 -30.01 -2.37 11.46
N VAL A 514 -29.42 -2.15 10.29
CA VAL A 514 -30.15 -1.75 9.08
C VAL A 514 -31.20 -2.79 8.70
N ALA A 515 -30.82 -4.07 8.68
CA ALA A 515 -31.76 -5.17 8.41
C ALA A 515 -32.91 -5.21 9.44
N SER A 516 -32.61 -4.99 10.72
CA SER A 516 -33.58 -4.85 11.79
C SER A 516 -34.55 -3.69 11.56
N LEU A 517 -34.05 -2.51 11.20
CA LEU A 517 -34.87 -1.31 10.96
C LEU A 517 -35.89 -1.55 9.84
N PHE A 518 -35.49 -2.21 8.74
CA PHE A 518 -36.43 -2.59 7.68
C PHE A 518 -37.41 -3.70 8.11
N HIS A 519 -36.92 -4.74 8.79
CA HIS A 519 -37.76 -5.87 9.22
C HIS A 519 -38.86 -5.43 10.20
N HIS A 520 -38.52 -4.56 11.16
CA HIS A 520 -39.45 -4.01 12.15
C HIS A 520 -40.20 -2.77 11.65
N LYS A 521 -40.08 -2.43 10.36
CA LYS A 521 -40.80 -1.32 9.68
C LYS A 521 -40.57 0.06 10.30
N LEU A 522 -39.36 0.29 10.81
CA LEU A 522 -38.93 1.60 11.28
C LEU A 522 -38.39 2.46 10.13
N ILE A 523 -37.97 1.83 9.03
CA ILE A 523 -37.64 2.46 7.76
C ILE A 523 -38.40 1.72 6.64
N GLU A 524 -38.98 2.46 5.69
CA GLU A 524 -39.65 1.92 4.50
C GLU A 524 -38.85 2.29 3.25
N ARG A 525 -38.78 1.38 2.26
CA ARG A 525 -38.17 1.69 0.96
C ARG A 525 -39.20 2.38 0.07
N THR A 526 -38.96 3.64 -0.28
CA THR A 526 -39.64 4.37 -1.37
C THR A 526 -38.95 4.12 -2.71
N GLU A 527 -39.69 4.22 -3.81
CA GLU A 527 -39.18 3.98 -5.19
C GLU A 527 -38.03 4.91 -5.60
N ASP A 528 -37.86 6.06 -4.93
CA ASP A 528 -36.80 7.05 -5.21
C ASP A 528 -35.64 7.06 -4.18
N GLY A 529 -35.49 5.99 -3.38
CA GLY A 529 -34.53 5.94 -2.27
C GLY A 529 -35.23 6.10 -0.92
N GLY A 530 -34.83 5.31 0.07
CA GLY A 530 -35.52 5.25 1.37
C GLY A 530 -35.39 6.54 2.15
N VAL A 531 -36.51 7.13 2.56
CA VAL A 531 -36.51 8.30 3.45
C VAL A 531 -36.54 7.80 4.91
N PRO A 532 -35.61 8.23 5.78
CA PRO A 532 -35.66 7.86 7.19
C PRO A 532 -36.91 8.47 7.84
N ARG A 533 -37.68 7.65 8.56
CA ARG A 533 -38.67 8.17 9.52
C ARG A 533 -37.97 8.48 10.82
N MET A 534 -38.19 9.67 11.34
CA MET A 534 -37.86 10.02 12.72
C MET A 534 -38.65 9.11 13.69
N ALA A 535 -38.19 8.97 14.93
CA ALA A 535 -38.85 8.16 15.96
C ALA A 535 -40.30 8.61 16.28
N ASP A 536 -40.73 9.76 15.79
CA ASP A 536 -42.09 10.32 15.88
C ASP A 536 -42.95 10.11 14.61
N GLY A 537 -42.40 9.45 13.58
CA GLY A 537 -43.12 9.09 12.35
C GLY A 537 -43.13 10.15 11.25
N GLN A 538 -42.44 11.28 11.41
CA GLN A 538 -42.32 12.33 10.38
C GLN A 538 -41.19 12.07 9.37
N ILE A 539 -41.33 12.64 8.17
CA ILE A 539 -40.41 12.53 7.03
C ILE A 539 -39.35 13.64 7.16
N SER A 540 -38.06 13.29 7.12
CA SER A 540 -36.95 14.25 7.15
C SER A 540 -36.62 14.73 5.73
N GLU A 541 -36.69 16.04 5.47
CA GLU A 541 -36.43 16.62 4.13
C GLU A 541 -35.01 17.20 3.97
N LEU A 542 -34.26 17.40 5.06
CA LEU A 542 -32.88 17.95 5.03
C LEU A 542 -31.92 17.11 5.89
N LEU A 543 -30.65 17.00 5.46
CA LEU A 543 -29.56 16.39 6.25
C LEU A 543 -29.27 17.17 7.55
N SER A 544 -29.61 18.46 7.60
CA SER A 544 -29.49 19.29 8.81
C SER A 544 -30.52 18.96 9.89
N ASP A 545 -31.54 18.16 9.58
CA ASP A 545 -32.57 17.75 10.53
C ASP A 545 -32.18 16.49 11.32
N GLU A 546 -30.98 15.93 11.09
CA GLU A 546 -30.36 14.93 11.96
C GLU A 546 -29.98 15.54 13.32
N LEU A 547 -30.99 15.82 14.15
CA LEU A 547 -30.80 15.86 15.59
C LEU A 547 -30.71 14.41 16.07
N LEU A 548 -29.49 13.91 16.21
CA LEU A 548 -29.19 12.84 17.16
C LEU A 548 -29.74 13.29 18.53
N LYS A 549 -30.98 12.90 18.86
CA LYS A 549 -31.50 13.02 20.21
C LYS A 549 -30.72 12.04 21.07
N LEU A 550 -29.61 12.51 21.64
CA LEU A 550 -29.01 11.93 22.82
C LEU A 550 -30.14 11.73 23.85
N ASN A 551 -30.25 10.51 24.36
CA ASN A 551 -31.22 10.16 25.38
C ASN A 551 -31.04 11.10 26.59
N PRO A 552 -32.08 11.83 27.05
CA PRO A 552 -31.97 12.74 28.19
C PRO A 552 -31.43 12.10 29.47
N ALA A 553 -31.48 10.77 29.60
CA ALA A 553 -30.90 10.04 30.72
C ALA A 553 -29.35 9.98 30.71
N HIS A 554 -28.68 10.54 29.69
CA HIS A 554 -27.22 10.61 29.59
C HIS A 554 -26.64 11.97 30.03
N GLU A 555 -27.49 12.94 30.38
CA GLU A 555 -27.10 14.14 31.13
C GLU A 555 -27.68 14.07 32.55
N GLY A 556 -26.87 13.60 33.50
CA GLY A 556 -27.19 13.61 34.94
C GLY A 556 -27.05 12.25 35.62
#